data_AF-A0A8T4N979-F1
#
_entry.id   AF-A0A8T4N979-F1
#
_cell.length_a   1.000
_cell.length_b   1.000
_cell.length_c   1.000
_cell.angle_alpha   90.00
_cell.angle_beta   90.00
_cell.angle_gamma   90.00
#
_symmetry.space_group_name_H-M   'P 1'
#
loop_
_entity.id
_entity.type
_entity.pdbx_description
1 polymer ?
#
loop_
_entity_poly.entity_id
_entity_poly.type
_entity_poly.pdbx_seq_one_letter_code
_entity_poly.pdbx_strand_id
1 'polypeptide(L)' 'MGEIKLDGYICERCKHIWVPRLIQSIDKKPLVCPKCKSPYWNIPKKIKSKEKKK' A
#
# COMPACT_ATOMS: atom_id res chain seq x y z
N MET A 1 27.71 -6.29 11.15
CA MET A 1 26.89 -6.26 9.92
C MET A 1 25.72 -5.32 10.16
N GLY A 2 25.38 -4.44 9.21
CA GLY A 2 24.23 -3.55 9.32
C GLY A 2 22.96 -4.21 8.80
N GLU A 3 21.86 -4.11 9.55
CA GLU A 3 20.51 -4.46 9.11
C GLU A 3 19.80 -3.20 8.58
N ILE A 4 19.14 -3.30 7.42
CA ILE A 4 18.41 -2.18 6.81
C ILE A 4 16.94 -2.58 6.73
N LYS A 5 16.09 -1.87 7.49
CA LYS A 5 14.63 -2.00 7.44
C LYS A 5 14.09 -1.00 6.43
N LEU A 6 13.26 -1.47 5.50
CA LEU A 6 12.64 -0.66 4.44
C LEU A 6 11.13 -0.72 4.59
N ASP A 7 10.47 0.44 4.59
CA ASP A 7 9.02 0.53 4.53
C ASP A 7 8.53 0.31 3.08
N GLY A 8 7.66 -0.68 2.90
CA GLY A 8 7.06 -1.03 1.61
C GLY A 8 5.57 -0.70 1.53
N TYR A 9 5.05 -0.58 0.31
CA TYR A 9 3.62 -0.42 0.07
C TYR A 9 3.02 -1.69 -0.54
N ILE A 10 1.79 -2.00 -0.13
CA ILE A 10 0.98 -3.07 -0.70
C ILE A 10 -0.29 -2.49 -1.32
N CYS A 11 -0.64 -2.93 -2.52
CA CYS A 11 -1.90 -2.57 -3.16
C CYS A 11 -3.01 -3.55 -2.78
N GLU A 12 -4.08 -3.05 -2.16
CA GLU A 12 -5.26 -3.85 -1.76
C GLU A 12 -6.05 -4.43 -2.94
N ARG A 13 -5.84 -3.93 -4.17
CA ARG A 13 -6.55 -4.40 -5.38
C ARG A 13 -5.84 -5.57 -6.05
N CYS A 14 -4.56 -5.39 -6.37
CA CYS A 14 -3.78 -6.36 -7.14
C CYS A 14 -2.77 -7.13 -6.28
N LYS A 15 -2.71 -6.84 -4.98
CA LYS A 15 -1.78 -7.43 -4.00
C LYS A 15 -0.31 -7.30 -4.40
N HIS A 16 -0.01 -6.31 -5.23
CA HIS A 16 1.34 -6.01 -5.62
C HIS A 16 2.03 -5.28 -4.48
N ILE A 17 3.20 -5.79 -4.08
CA ILE A 17 4.05 -5.19 -3.07
C ILE A 17 5.19 -4.51 -3.82
N TRP A 18 5.44 -3.25 -3.50
CA TRP A 18 6.59 -2.52 -4.02
C TRP A 18 7.24 -1.71 -2.90
N VAL A 19 8.56 -1.60 -2.96
CA VAL A 19 9.32 -0.80 -2.02
C VAL A 19 9.72 0.48 -2.74
N PRO A 20 9.32 1.66 -2.27
CA PRO A 20 9.80 2.92 -2.83
C PRO A 20 11.32 2.99 -2.64
N ARG A 21 12.08 3.20 -3.72
CA ARG A 21 13.49 3.58 -3.58
C ARG A 21 13.50 4.98 -3.00
N LEU A 22 14.03 5.11 -1.78
CA LEU A 22 14.15 6.24 -0.85
C LEU A 22 14.49 7.65 -1.40
N ILE A 23 14.54 7.88 -2.71
CA ILE A 23 15.09 9.10 -3.31
C ILE A 23 14.00 10.00 -3.92
N GLN A 24 12.87 9.46 -4.37
CA GLN A 24 11.96 10.28 -5.19
C GLN A 24 10.81 10.97 -4.45
N SER A 25 10.47 10.59 -3.22
CA SER A 25 9.23 11.10 -2.60
C SER A 25 9.15 10.87 -1.09
N ILE A 26 10.07 11.45 -0.31
CA ILE A 26 9.91 11.50 1.16
C ILE A 26 8.60 12.20 1.57
N ASP A 27 8.05 13.06 0.71
CA ASP A 27 6.80 13.78 0.97
C ASP A 27 5.61 13.31 0.12
N LYS A 28 5.85 12.61 -1.00
CA LYS A 28 4.80 12.25 -1.98
C LYS A 28 4.52 10.75 -2.00
N LYS A 29 3.58 10.31 -1.16
CA LYS A 29 3.01 8.96 -1.23
C LYS A 29 2.59 8.64 -2.67
N PRO A 30 2.82 7.42 -3.19
CA PRO A 30 2.46 7.09 -4.57
C PRO A 30 0.97 7.32 -4.77
N LEU A 31 0.59 8.14 -5.75
CA LEU A 31 -0.83 8.41 -6.03
C LEU A 31 -1.52 7.19 -6.65
N VAL A 32 -0.77 6.31 -7.31
CA VAL A 32 -1.27 5.13 -8.03
C VAL A 32 -0.38 3.91 -7.81
N CYS A 33 -0.97 2.72 -7.87
CA CYS A 33 -0.18 1.47 -7.88
C CYS A 33 0.58 1.33 -9.21
N PRO A 34 1.88 1.01 -9.21
CA PRO A 34 2.67 0.88 -10.45
C PRO A 34 2.23 -0.28 -11.35
N LYS A 35 1.60 -1.32 -10.79
CA LYS A 35 1.16 -2.51 -11.54
C LYS A 35 -0.21 -2.31 -12.20
N CYS A 36 -1.23 -1.92 -11.43
CA CYS A 36 -2.61 -1.80 -11.92
C CYS A 36 -3.03 -0.35 -12.23
N LYS A 37 -2.12 0.63 -12.04
CA LYS A 37 -2.37 2.07 -12.19
C LYS A 37 -3.55 2.59 -11.37
N SER A 38 -3.94 1.85 -10.33
CA SER A 38 -5.13 2.20 -9.57
C SER A 38 -4.80 3.24 -8.51
N PRO A 39 -5.52 4.37 -8.44
CA PRO A 39 -5.29 5.40 -7.43
C PRO A 39 -5.71 4.95 -6.03
N TYR A 40 -6.62 3.98 -5.95
CA TYR A 40 -7.18 3.48 -4.70
C TYR A 40 -6.44 2.25 -4.19
N TRP A 41 -5.11 2.24 -4.31
CA TRP A 41 -4.29 1.12 -3.87
C TRP A 41 -4.20 1.03 -2.35
N ASN A 42 -4.27 2.16 -1.64
CA ASN A 42 -4.22 2.26 -0.18
C ASN A 42 -5.62 2.22 0.48
N ILE A 43 -6.69 2.22 -0.31
CA ILE A 43 -8.04 2.23 0.23
C ILE A 43 -8.46 0.79 0.47
N PRO A 44 -8.55 0.32 1.72
CA PRO A 44 -9.14 -0.98 2.00
C PRO A 44 -10.57 -0.95 1.51
N LYS A 45 -11.01 -2.02 0.85
CA LYS A 45 -12.45 -2.19 0.57
C LYS A 45 -13.18 -2.03 1.90
N LYS A 46 -14.15 -1.12 1.99
CA LYS A 46 -15.05 -1.04 3.15
C LYS A 46 -15.63 -2.43 3.35
N ILE A 47 -15.06 -3.19 4.28
CA ILE A 47 -15.66 -4.41 4.76
C ILE A 47 -16.90 -3.88 5.47
N LYS A 48 -18.09 -4.15 4.94
CA LYS A 48 -19.31 -3.98 5.73
C LYS A 48 -19.09 -4.88 6.93
N SER A 49 -18.69 -4.29 8.06
CA SER A 49 -18.59 -4.98 9.33
C SER A 49 -19.95 -5.58 9.57
N LYS A 50 -20.10 -6.87 9.24
CA LYS A 50 -21.23 -7.66 9.67
C LYS A 50 -21.05 -7.75 11.18
N GLU A 51 -21.75 -6.85 11.86
CA GLU A 51 -22.25 -6.96 13.22
C GLU A 51 -22.29 -8.43 13.65
N LYS A 52 -21.29 -8.86 14.42
CA LYS A 52 -21.40 -10.07 15.22
C LYS A 52 -21.88 -9.64 16.60
N LYS A 53 -23.19 -9.50 16.72
CA LYS A 53 -23.89 -9.58 18.00
C LYS A 53 -24.35 -11.04 18.14
N LYS A 54 -23.70 -11.81 19.00
CA LYS A 54 -24.22 -13.07 19.54
C LYS A 54 -23.84 -13.14 21.01
#